data_AF-A0A2T7BIX3-F1
#
_entry.id   AF-A0A2T7BIX3-F1
#
_cell.length_a   1.000
_cell.length_b   1.000
_cell.length_c   1.000
_cell.angle_alpha   90.00
_cell.angle_beta   90.00
_cell.angle_gamma   90.00
#
_symmetry.space_group_name_H-M   'P 1'
#
loop_
_entity.id
_entity.type
_entity.pdbx_description
1 polymer ?
#
loop_
_entity_poly.entity_id
_entity_poly.type
_entity_poly.pdbx_seq_one_letter_code
_entity_poly.pdbx_strand_id
1 'polypeptide(L)'
;MNNSNVGTQQHASKTSHRGFAAMDPEKQRAIASKGGQAAHAKGTAHQFDSEEARAAGRKGGMAVSRDSRHMAEIGRKGGEAAHQNRKKRQAQQHQSDDQQ
;
A
#
# COMPACT_ATOMS: atom_id res chain seq x y z
N MET A 1 41.30 8.29 -49.10
CA MET A 1 39.98 8.10 -48.45
C MET A 1 39.79 6.62 -48.23
N ASN A 2 39.46 6.20 -47.00
CA ASN A 2 38.66 5.02 -46.62
C ASN A 2 38.90 4.75 -45.14
N ASN A 3 37.98 5.22 -44.29
CA ASN A 3 38.02 5.00 -42.86
C ASN A 3 37.10 3.82 -42.51
N SER A 4 37.67 2.83 -41.83
CA SER A 4 37.03 1.56 -41.52
C SER A 4 35.90 1.71 -40.50
N ASN A 5 34.80 1.08 -40.87
CA ASN A 5 33.60 0.75 -40.11
C ASN A 5 33.90 0.28 -38.68
N VAL A 6 33.52 1.08 -37.67
CA VAL A 6 33.34 0.61 -36.29
C VAL A 6 31.84 0.62 -36.03
N GLY A 7 31.27 -0.58 -36.03
CA GLY A 7 29.84 -0.81 -35.86
C GLY A 7 29.36 -0.25 -34.52
N THR A 8 28.60 0.85 -34.59
CA THR A 8 27.77 1.33 -33.49
C THR A 8 26.62 0.34 -33.30
N GLN A 9 26.85 -0.67 -32.47
CA GLN A 9 25.77 -1.47 -31.89
C GLN A 9 24.93 -0.57 -30.99
N GLN A 10 23.86 -0.05 -31.59
CA GLN A 10 22.50 0.04 -31.05
C GLN A 10 22.38 -0.38 -29.57
N HIS A 11 22.71 0.52 -28.65
CA HIS A 11 22.21 0.42 -27.27
C HIS A 11 20.80 1.01 -27.26
N ALA A 12 19.83 0.20 -27.70
CA ALA A 12 18.42 0.45 -27.44
C ALA A 12 18.26 0.67 -25.93
N SER A 13 17.95 1.91 -25.55
CA SER A 13 17.80 2.35 -24.16
C SER A 13 16.60 1.67 -23.52
N LYS A 14 16.76 0.41 -23.10
CA LYS A 14 15.89 -0.21 -22.10
C LYS A 14 16.03 0.65 -20.86
N THR A 15 14.97 1.39 -20.52
CA THR A 15 14.89 2.16 -19.28
C THR A 15 15.34 1.27 -18.14
N SER A 16 16.50 1.60 -17.56
CA SER A 16 17.06 0.84 -16.45
C SER A 16 16.04 0.78 -15.32
N HIS A 17 15.80 -0.41 -14.76
CA HIS A 17 14.95 -0.60 -13.57
C HIS A 17 15.58 0.14 -12.37
N ARG A 18 15.38 1.45 -12.31
CA ARG A 18 15.94 2.37 -11.31
C ARG A 18 14.79 3.09 -10.63
N GLY A 19 15.07 3.60 -9.44
CA GLY A 19 14.10 4.34 -8.65
C GLY A 19 13.44 3.50 -7.56
N PHE A 20 12.64 4.18 -6.75
CA PHE A 20 12.14 3.65 -5.48
C PHE A 20 11.19 2.45 -5.65
N ALA A 21 10.45 2.40 -6.76
CA ALA A 21 9.51 1.32 -7.07
C ALA A 21 10.20 0.06 -7.64
N ALA A 22 11.42 0.20 -8.17
CA ALA A 22 12.19 -0.92 -8.72
C ALA A 22 13.12 -1.56 -7.67
N MET A 23 13.13 -1.07 -6.43
CA MET A 23 13.90 -1.65 -5.33
C MET A 23 13.19 -2.87 -4.73
N ASP A 24 13.95 -3.68 -4.00
CA ASP A 24 13.41 -4.71 -3.11
C ASP A 24 12.37 -4.11 -2.13
N PRO A 25 11.22 -4.78 -1.89
CA PRO A 25 10.15 -4.28 -1.01
C PRO A 25 10.59 -4.01 0.43
N GLU A 26 11.47 -4.83 1.00
CA GLU A 26 11.95 -4.63 2.37
C GLU A 26 12.82 -3.37 2.44
N LYS A 27 13.70 -3.21 1.46
CA LYS A 27 14.52 -2.01 1.33
C LYS A 27 13.68 -0.75 1.13
N GLN A 28 12.65 -0.82 0.28
CA GLN A 28 11.73 0.28 0.04
C GLN A 28 11.02 0.70 1.34
N ARG A 29 10.47 -0.27 2.09
CA ARG A 29 9.82 -0.03 3.38
C ARG A 29 10.78 0.56 4.40
N ALA A 30 12.01 0.06 4.48
CA ALA A 30 13.01 0.57 5.40
C ALA A 30 13.37 2.04 5.09
N ILE A 31 13.54 2.39 3.81
CA ILE A 31 13.82 3.77 3.42
C ILE A 31 12.60 4.68 3.67
N ALA A 32 11.39 4.23 3.34
CA ALA A 32 10.17 4.99 3.61
C ALA A 32 9.99 5.26 5.12
N SER A 33 10.20 4.23 5.95
CA SER A 33 10.16 4.33 7.41
C SER A 33 11.18 5.34 7.94
N LYS A 34 12.44 5.25 7.50
CA LYS A 34 13.49 6.21 7.86
C LYS A 34 13.16 7.63 7.41
N GLY A 35 12.58 7.79 6.22
CA GLY A 35 12.14 9.09 5.71
C GLY A 35 11.07 9.73 6.59
N GLY A 36 10.07 8.96 7.02
CA GLY A 36 9.05 9.42 7.95
C GLY A 36 9.62 9.83 9.31
N GLN A 37 10.46 8.99 9.90
CA GLN A 37 11.15 9.29 11.17
C GLN A 37 12.01 10.55 11.06
N ALA A 38 12.76 10.70 9.98
CA ALA A 38 13.60 11.87 9.75
C ALA A 38 12.77 13.15 9.58
N ALA A 39 11.63 13.10 8.89
CA ALA A 39 10.74 14.25 8.74
C ALA A 39 10.15 14.71 10.08
N HIS A 40 9.76 13.75 10.94
CA HIS A 40 9.32 14.05 12.31
C HIS A 40 10.46 14.63 13.16
N ALA A 41 11.65 14.02 13.13
CA ALA A 41 12.81 14.50 13.88
C ALA A 41 13.27 15.90 13.46
N LYS A 42 13.17 16.22 12.16
CA LYS A 42 13.53 17.53 11.59
C LYS A 42 12.42 18.58 11.76
N GLY A 43 11.24 18.22 12.28
CA GLY A 43 10.10 19.13 12.42
C GLY A 43 9.49 19.58 11.09
N THR A 44 9.84 18.95 9.96
CA THR A 44 9.21 19.24 8.66
C THR A 44 7.88 18.53 8.51
N ALA A 45 7.64 17.48 9.29
CA ALA A 45 6.34 16.84 9.40
C ALA A 45 5.46 17.55 10.44
N HIS A 46 4.16 17.58 10.16
CA HIS A 46 3.16 18.03 11.13
C HIS A 46 3.16 17.12 12.36
N GLN A 47 3.23 17.72 13.55
CA GLN A 47 3.17 17.00 14.81
C GLN A 47 1.73 17.05 15.30
N PHE A 48 1.03 15.93 15.20
CA PHE A 48 -0.31 15.82 15.77
C PHE A 48 -0.18 15.79 17.29
N ASP A 49 -0.62 16.85 17.94
CA ASP A 49 -0.84 16.80 19.38
C ASP A 49 -2.11 15.96 19.69
N SER A 50 -2.22 15.53 20.94
CA SER A 50 -3.35 14.70 21.39
C SER A 50 -4.71 15.40 21.24
N GLU A 51 -4.75 16.72 21.36
CA GLU A 51 -6.00 17.49 21.23
C GLU A 51 -6.45 17.59 19.78
N GLU A 52 -5.51 17.81 18.86
CA GLU A 52 -5.72 17.88 17.43
C GLU A 52 -6.15 16.53 16.88
N ALA A 53 -5.49 15.45 17.29
CA ALA A 53 -5.91 14.10 16.95
C ALA A 53 -7.35 13.84 17.41
N ARG A 54 -7.72 14.29 18.61
CA ARG A 54 -9.09 14.20 19.13
C ARG A 54 -10.06 15.08 18.34
N ALA A 55 -9.67 16.29 17.97
CA ALA A 55 -10.49 17.20 17.18
C ALA A 55 -10.75 16.65 15.78
N ALA A 56 -9.71 16.13 15.12
CA ALA A 56 -9.80 15.45 13.83
C ALA A 56 -10.70 14.21 13.93
N GLY A 57 -10.53 13.39 14.95
CA GLY A 57 -11.39 12.22 15.22
C GLY A 57 -12.85 12.60 15.41
N ARG A 58 -13.15 13.65 16.21
CA ARG A 58 -14.51 14.19 16.38
C ARG A 58 -15.09 14.67 15.05
N LYS A 59 -14.33 15.45 14.27
CA LYS A 59 -14.76 15.98 12.98
C LYS A 59 -15.06 14.86 11.98
N GLY A 60 -14.20 13.85 11.91
CA GLY A 60 -14.41 12.67 11.08
C GLY A 60 -15.65 11.88 11.51
N GLY A 61 -15.80 11.62 12.80
CA GLY A 61 -16.98 10.95 13.35
C GLY A 61 -18.29 11.68 13.05
N MET A 62 -18.31 13.01 13.18
CA MET A 62 -19.45 13.85 12.82
C MET A 62 -19.77 13.82 11.33
N ALA A 63 -18.76 13.72 10.46
CA ALA A 63 -18.98 13.61 9.03
C ALA A 63 -19.60 12.25 8.66
N VAL A 64 -19.08 11.18 9.24
CA VAL A 64 -19.54 9.80 9.00
C VAL A 64 -20.95 9.56 9.57
N SER A 65 -21.26 10.12 10.74
CA SER A 65 -22.56 9.90 11.40
C SER A 65 -23.76 10.49 10.67
N ARG A 66 -23.55 11.45 9.76
CA ARG A 66 -24.60 12.04 8.92
C ARG A 66 -25.27 11.03 7.98
N ASP A 67 -24.55 9.97 7.61
CA ASP A 67 -25.06 8.92 6.72
C ASP A 67 -24.92 7.53 7.34
N SER A 68 -25.47 7.40 8.56
CA SER A 68 -25.39 6.18 9.35
C SER A 68 -25.94 4.95 8.63
N ARG A 69 -27.02 5.11 7.84
CA ARG A 69 -27.64 4.00 7.08
C ARG A 69 -26.71 3.47 6.00
N HIS A 70 -26.11 4.35 5.20
CA HIS A 70 -25.14 3.94 4.19
C HIS A 70 -23.90 3.30 4.81
N MET A 71 -23.39 3.87 5.90
CA MET A 71 -22.23 3.33 6.60
C MET A 71 -22.51 1.94 7.19
N ALA A 72 -23.72 1.72 7.73
CA ALA A 72 -24.14 0.40 8.19
C ALA A 72 -24.23 -0.60 7.03
N GLU A 73 -24.67 -0.18 5.84
CA GLU A 73 -24.71 -1.02 4.65
C GLU A 73 -23.30 -1.42 4.18
N ILE A 74 -22.36 -0.47 4.14
CA ILE A 74 -20.95 -0.74 3.83
C ILE A 74 -20.37 -1.75 4.83
N GLY A 75 -20.60 -1.53 6.13
CA GLY A 75 -20.12 -2.41 7.19
C GLY A 75 -20.67 -3.83 7.05
N ARG A 76 -21.98 -3.97 6.77
CA ARG A 76 -22.62 -5.27 6.51
C ARG A 76 -22.00 -5.98 5.31
N LYS A 77 -21.88 -5.29 4.17
CA LYS A 77 -21.27 -5.84 2.95
C LYS A 77 -19.82 -6.30 3.20
N GLY A 78 -19.04 -5.50 3.93
CA GLY A 78 -17.67 -5.86 4.32
C GLY A 78 -17.62 -7.12 5.20
N GLY A 79 -18.51 -7.23 6.18
CA GLY A 79 -18.64 -8.41 7.04
C GLY A 79 -19.04 -9.67 6.27
N GLU A 80 -20.01 -9.56 5.36
CA GLU A 80 -20.43 -10.65 4.48
C GLU A 80 -19.28 -11.15 3.60
N ALA A 81 -18.54 -10.24 2.97
CA ALA A 81 -17.39 -10.59 2.14
C ALA A 81 -16.29 -11.31 2.94
N ALA A 82 -15.97 -10.81 4.15
CA ALA A 82 -15.00 -11.45 5.03
C ALA A 82 -15.43 -12.87 5.45
N HIS A 83 -16.72 -13.05 5.76
CA HIS A 83 -17.27 -14.34 6.13
C HIS A 83 -17.28 -15.34 4.95
N GLN A 84 -17.67 -14.89 3.76
CA GLN A 84 -17.63 -15.72 2.55
C GLN A 84 -16.20 -16.16 2.20
N ASN A 85 -15.22 -15.26 2.30
CA ASN A 85 -13.81 -15.60 2.08
C ASN A 85 -13.31 -16.62 3.11
N ARG A 86 -13.72 -16.49 4.38
CA ARG A 86 -13.38 -17.47 5.43
C ARG A 86 -13.97 -18.85 5.11
N LYS A 87 -15.24 -18.92 4.71
CA LYS A 87 -15.89 -20.18 4.30
C LYS A 87 -15.20 -20.82 3.09
N LYS A 88 -14.85 -20.04 2.07
CA LYS A 88 -14.11 -20.53 0.89
C LYS A 88 -12.75 -21.13 1.27
N ARG A 89 -12.00 -20.47 2.15
CA ARG A 89 -10.70 -20.98 2.64
C ARG A 89 -10.85 -22.28 3.43
N GLN A 90 -11.88 -22.38 4.26
CA GLN A 90 -12.18 -23.61 5.02
C GLN A 90 -12.58 -24.76 4.09
N ALA A 91 -13.40 -24.49 3.07
CA ALA A 91 -13.78 -25.49 2.06
C ALA A 91 -12.58 -25.97 1.22
N GLN A 92 -11.65 -25.07 0.88
CA GLN A 92 -10.42 -25.42 0.18
C GLN A 92 -9.44 -26.24 1.03
N GLN A 93 -9.45 -26.07 2.36
CA GLN A 93 -8.64 -26.89 3.28
C GLN A 93 -9.22 -28.29 3.48
N HIS A 94 -10.54 -28.44 3.55
CA HIS A 94 -11.16 -29.77 3.68
C HIS A 94 -10.97 -30.63 2.41
N GLN A 95 -10.95 -30.02 1.23
CA GLN A 95 -10.73 -30.74 -0.03
C GLN A 95 -9.28 -31.23 -0.24
N SER A 96 -8.31 -30.66 0.48
CA SER A 96 -6.92 -31.13 0.45
C SER A 96 -6.66 -32.28 1.43
N ASP A 97 -7.49 -32.44 2.47
CA ASP A 97 -7.33 -33.47 3.49
C ASP A 97 -8.00 -34.80 3.08
N ASP A 98 -8.98 -34.77 2.17
CA ASP A 98 -9.68 -35.97 1.65
C ASP A 98 -8.93 -36.70 0.49
N GLN A 99 -7.75 -36.22 0.08
CA GLN A 99 -6.95 -36.79 -1.03
C GLN A 99 -5.64 -37.48 -0.58
N GLN A 100 -5.53 -37.87 0.69
CA GLN A 100 -4.40 -38.66 1.22
C GLN A 100 -4.83 -40.06 1.66
#